data_AF-X6F376-F1
#
_entry.id   AF-X6F376-F1
#
_cell.length_a   1.000
_cell.length_b   1.000
_cell.length_c   1.000
_cell.angle_alpha   90.00
_cell.angle_beta   90.00
_cell.angle_gamma   90.00
#
_symmetry.space_group_name_H-M   'P 1'
#
loop_
_entity.id
_entity.type
_entity.pdbx_description
1 polymer ?
#
loop_
_entity_poly.entity_id
_entity_poly.type
_entity_poly.pdbx_seq_one_letter_code
_entity_poly.pdbx_strand_id
1 'polypeptide(L)'
;MAGSLVNHIRTAALLLFAAEFWKRLAAGLKVLFATICRLLCRLAKGQRLPSPAQNDCCIQLPPDIYKRADPLLYAQYYLMGQGLAVTWDNPDIDIFDGTLPVTGALQPAHTYRVRVRVWNGSYDAPAVGVGVALSYLSFGAQTISRPIANVAINLGAKGTIDCPAYAEFSWTTPATGGHYCLQAQLSWGDDANPSNNLGQKNVNIAEMRSPAKFVFSVRNEASVVRRFQIEADCYALPKLRPCVPPRGQGRDERTDTPQPRLAESKARWAKALEEQAYGRFPVPDDWLVRIVPRTLLLQPRQLTEIAVEIEPKDSAFRGSKTFNVHVFTVGESGSRTMTGGVTLTATKG
;
A
#
# COMPACT_ATOMS: atom_id res chain seq x y z
N MET A 1 44.69 -36.14 -12.74
CA MET A 1 44.17 -34.81 -12.31
C MET A 1 45.23 -33.89 -11.66
N ALA A 2 46.52 -34.24 -11.60
CA ALA A 2 47.55 -33.35 -11.00
C ALA A 2 48.20 -32.33 -11.96
N GLY A 3 48.05 -32.49 -13.29
CA GLY A 3 48.73 -31.62 -14.27
C GLY A 3 48.09 -30.24 -14.50
N SER A 4 46.82 -30.04 -14.14
CA SER A 4 46.10 -28.78 -14.38
C SER A 4 46.44 -27.70 -13.35
N LEU A 5 46.58 -28.09 -12.08
CA LEU A 5 46.85 -27.14 -10.98
C LEU A 5 48.25 -26.51 -11.09
N VAL A 6 49.26 -27.30 -11.50
CA VAL A 6 50.64 -26.83 -11.64
C VAL A 6 50.79 -25.83 -12.78
N ASN A 7 50.03 -26.00 -13.88
CA ASN A 7 50.03 -25.04 -14.98
C ASN A 7 49.35 -23.72 -14.57
N HIS A 8 48.22 -23.74 -13.87
CA HIS A 8 47.59 -22.51 -13.39
C HIS A 8 48.46 -21.71 -12.40
N ILE A 9 49.20 -22.40 -11.53
CA ILE A 9 50.12 -21.74 -10.59
C ILE A 9 51.33 -21.13 -11.32
N ARG A 10 51.89 -21.80 -12.33
CA ARG A 10 52.97 -21.24 -13.16
C ARG A 10 52.54 -20.01 -13.95
N THR A 11 51.35 -20.02 -14.54
CA THR A 11 50.82 -18.88 -15.30
C THR A 11 50.49 -17.68 -14.40
N ALA A 12 49.97 -17.93 -13.19
CA ALA A 12 49.73 -16.90 -12.20
C ALA A 12 51.04 -16.28 -11.67
N ALA A 13 52.08 -17.09 -11.44
CA ALA A 13 53.40 -16.60 -11.04
C ALA A 13 54.08 -15.76 -12.15
N LEU A 14 53.92 -16.13 -13.43
CA LEU A 14 54.44 -15.36 -14.56
C LEU A 14 53.74 -14.00 -14.73
N LEU A 15 52.44 -13.91 -14.42
CA LEU A 15 51.71 -12.63 -14.43
C LEU A 15 52.14 -11.70 -13.29
N LEU A 16 52.53 -12.23 -12.13
CA LEU A 16 53.06 -11.45 -11.00
C LEU A 16 54.47 -10.90 -11.26
N PHE A 17 55.25 -11.48 -12.18
CA PHE A 17 56.59 -11.00 -12.56
C PHE A 17 56.63 -10.28 -13.93
N ALA A 18 55.50 -10.17 -14.62
CA ALA A 18 55.42 -9.38 -15.84
C ALA A 18 55.57 -7.89 -15.51
N ALA A 19 56.67 -7.26 -15.92
CA ALA A 19 56.92 -5.83 -15.72
C ALA A 19 55.75 -4.94 -16.17
N GLU A 20 54.98 -5.39 -17.15
CA GLU A 20 53.81 -4.70 -17.68
C GLU A 20 52.60 -4.69 -16.74
N PHE A 21 52.46 -5.71 -15.87
CA PHE A 21 51.46 -5.73 -14.80
C PHE A 21 51.74 -4.63 -13.78
N TRP A 22 52.99 -4.53 -13.31
CA TRP A 22 53.40 -3.52 -12.34
C TRP A 22 53.33 -2.10 -12.91
N LYS A 23 53.64 -1.89 -14.20
CA LYS A 23 53.43 -0.59 -14.86
C LYS A 23 51.96 -0.19 -14.90
N ARG A 24 51.06 -1.12 -15.26
CA ARG A 24 49.62 -0.87 -15.29
C ARG A 24 49.04 -0.62 -13.89
N LEU A 25 49.50 -1.38 -12.90
CA LEU A 25 49.12 -1.18 -11.50
C LEU A 25 49.58 0.19 -10.98
N ALA A 26 50.84 0.57 -11.26
CA ALA A 26 51.37 1.89 -10.89
C ALA A 26 50.64 3.04 -11.60
N ALA A 27 50.28 2.88 -12.88
CA ALA A 27 49.46 3.85 -13.60
C ALA A 27 48.05 3.98 -12.99
N GLY A 28 47.41 2.85 -12.66
CA GLY A 28 46.11 2.82 -11.99
C GLY A 28 46.14 3.48 -10.61
N LEU A 29 47.17 3.20 -9.80
CA LEU A 29 47.38 3.84 -8.49
C LEU A 29 47.60 5.34 -8.60
N LYS A 30 48.35 5.82 -9.61
CA LYS A 30 48.52 7.26 -9.88
C LYS A 30 47.19 7.95 -10.19
N VAL A 31 46.34 7.34 -11.01
CA VAL A 31 45.01 7.86 -11.34
C VAL A 31 44.10 7.86 -10.11
N LEU A 32 44.12 6.78 -9.33
CA LEU A 32 43.35 6.68 -8.09
C LEU A 32 43.78 7.77 -7.09
N PHE A 33 45.08 7.93 -6.87
CA PHE A 33 45.62 8.93 -5.94
C PHE A 33 45.28 10.35 -6.39
N ALA A 34 45.46 10.66 -7.68
CA ALA A 34 45.06 11.96 -8.24
C ALA A 34 43.56 12.23 -8.07
N THR A 35 42.72 11.19 -8.20
CA THR A 35 41.27 11.29 -8.03
C THR A 35 40.90 11.55 -6.56
N ILE A 36 41.51 10.82 -5.63
CA ILE A 36 41.33 11.01 -4.18
C ILE A 36 41.80 12.41 -3.77
N CYS A 37 42.97 12.86 -4.22
CA CYS A 37 43.46 14.22 -3.94
C CYS A 37 42.50 15.29 -4.46
N ARG A 38 41.96 15.15 -5.69
CA ARG A 38 40.95 16.09 -6.21
C ARG A 38 39.67 16.08 -5.38
N LEU A 39 39.23 14.91 -4.92
CA LEU A 39 38.04 14.77 -4.09
C LEU A 39 38.23 15.46 -2.72
N LEU A 40 39.37 15.21 -2.08
CA LEU A 40 39.73 15.84 -0.80
C LEU A 40 39.90 17.36 -0.94
N CYS A 41 40.54 17.85 -2.01
CA CYS A 41 40.64 19.27 -2.28
C CYS A 41 39.26 19.93 -2.52
N ARG A 42 38.31 19.22 -3.14
CA ARG A 42 36.95 19.74 -3.36
C ARG A 42 36.13 19.75 -2.07
N LEU A 43 36.24 18.72 -1.24
CA LEU A 43 35.62 18.66 0.09
C LEU A 43 36.15 19.77 1.00
N ALA A 44 37.47 19.99 1.01
CA ALA A 44 38.09 21.10 1.76
C ALA A 44 37.66 22.49 1.27
N LYS A 45 37.29 22.61 -0.02
CA LYS A 45 36.79 23.86 -0.62
C LYS A 45 35.26 24.01 -0.57
N GLY A 46 34.54 23.09 0.08
CA GLY A 46 33.08 23.11 0.15
C GLY A 46 32.38 22.99 -1.23
N GLN A 47 33.09 22.52 -2.25
CA GLN A 47 32.53 22.39 -3.60
C GLN A 47 31.69 21.13 -3.70
N ARG A 48 30.47 21.25 -4.24
CA ARG A 48 29.61 20.09 -4.53
C ARG A 48 30.34 19.14 -5.47
N LEU A 49 30.31 17.84 -5.13
CA LEU A 49 30.84 16.81 -6.02
C LEU A 49 30.06 16.88 -7.35
N PRO A 50 30.74 16.78 -8.51
CA PRO A 50 30.03 16.63 -9.77
C PRO A 50 29.23 15.33 -9.71
N SER A 51 27.93 15.42 -9.93
CA SER A 51 27.14 14.23 -10.19
C SER A 51 27.73 13.51 -11.41
N PRO A 52 27.86 12.18 -11.38
CA PRO A 52 28.29 11.43 -12.56
C PRO A 52 27.39 11.82 -13.73
N ALA A 53 28.00 12.23 -14.84
CA ALA A 53 27.28 12.47 -16.08
C ALA A 53 26.55 11.18 -16.46
N GLN A 54 25.23 11.18 -16.31
CA GLN A 54 24.38 10.08 -16.75
C GLN A 54 24.45 10.03 -18.27
N ASN A 55 24.81 8.87 -18.80
CA ASN A 55 25.00 8.61 -20.22
C ASN A 55 23.83 9.12 -21.09
N ASP A 56 24.18 9.72 -22.24
CA ASP A 56 23.37 10.44 -23.24
C ASP A 56 22.21 9.68 -23.94
N CYS A 57 21.64 8.62 -23.37
CA CYS A 57 20.54 7.88 -24.01
C CYS A 57 19.14 8.35 -23.56
N CYS A 58 19.05 9.11 -22.46
CA CYS A 58 17.76 9.55 -21.91
C CYS A 58 17.72 11.08 -21.84
N ILE A 59 16.84 11.70 -22.64
CA ILE A 59 16.50 13.12 -22.47
C ILE A 59 15.85 13.27 -21.10
N GLN A 60 16.56 13.90 -20.16
CA GLN A 60 15.97 14.28 -18.88
C GLN A 60 15.14 15.53 -19.10
N LEU A 61 13.83 15.35 -19.22
CA LEU A 61 12.91 16.47 -19.18
C LEU A 61 12.87 16.99 -17.73
N PRO A 62 13.16 18.29 -17.51
CA PRO A 62 12.98 18.91 -16.21
C PRO A 62 11.56 18.66 -15.64
N PRO A 63 11.40 18.43 -14.32
CA PRO A 63 10.09 18.16 -13.72
C PRO A 63 9.08 19.31 -13.81
N ASP A 64 9.53 20.52 -14.16
CA ASP A 64 8.69 21.67 -14.51
C ASP A 64 8.09 21.55 -15.91
N ILE A 65 8.74 20.81 -16.82
CA ILE A 65 8.30 20.57 -18.19
C ILE A 65 7.45 19.29 -18.29
N TYR A 66 7.91 18.21 -17.67
CA TYR A 66 7.18 16.93 -17.69
C TYR A 66 6.49 16.66 -16.37
N LYS A 67 5.15 16.71 -16.39
CA LYS A 67 4.29 16.41 -15.24
C LYS A 67 3.72 15.01 -15.38
N ARG A 68 3.85 14.20 -14.35
CA ARG A 68 3.33 12.83 -14.30
C ARG A 68 1.96 12.81 -13.65
N ALA A 69 1.07 11.99 -14.16
CA ALA A 69 -0.21 11.73 -13.52
C ALA A 69 0.00 10.76 -12.35
N ASP A 70 -0.87 10.81 -11.35
CA ASP A 70 -0.83 9.93 -10.17
C ASP A 70 -2.23 9.36 -9.94
N PRO A 71 -2.71 8.43 -10.78
CA PRO A 71 -3.97 7.72 -10.51
C PRO A 71 -3.88 7.05 -9.15
N LEU A 72 -4.91 7.17 -8.32
CA LEU A 72 -4.91 6.57 -7.00
C LEU A 72 -6.33 6.29 -6.49
N LEU A 73 -6.42 5.38 -5.54
CA LEU A 73 -7.59 5.19 -4.70
C LEU A 73 -7.16 5.00 -3.24
N TYR A 74 -8.10 4.78 -2.33
CA TYR A 74 -7.78 4.40 -0.96
C TYR A 74 -7.01 3.06 -0.94
N ALA A 75 -5.69 3.15 -0.84
CA ALA A 75 -4.78 2.02 -1.01
C ALA A 75 -4.21 1.56 0.33
N GLN A 76 -4.87 0.59 0.96
CA GLN A 76 -4.55 0.15 2.32
C GLN A 76 -3.09 -0.29 2.49
N TYR A 77 -2.56 -1.04 1.52
CA TYR A 77 -1.19 -1.54 1.55
C TYR A 77 -0.17 -0.39 1.54
N TYR A 78 -0.42 0.64 0.73
CA TYR A 78 0.41 1.84 0.68
C TYR A 78 0.29 2.65 1.97
N LEU A 79 -0.92 2.95 2.43
CA LEU A 79 -1.16 3.75 3.63
C LEU A 79 -0.53 3.11 4.88
N MET A 80 -0.67 1.79 5.03
CA MET A 80 0.02 1.04 6.09
C MET A 80 1.55 1.08 5.93
N GLY A 81 2.06 0.97 4.71
CA GLY A 81 3.49 1.14 4.42
C GLY A 81 4.03 2.53 4.78
N GLN A 82 3.16 3.54 4.78
CA GLN A 82 3.45 4.90 5.24
C GLN A 82 3.21 5.10 6.75
N GLY A 83 2.81 4.05 7.49
CA GLY A 83 2.58 4.10 8.94
C GLY A 83 1.20 4.60 9.37
N LEU A 84 0.24 4.74 8.44
CA LEU A 84 -1.13 5.13 8.73
C LEU A 84 -2.02 3.91 9.03
N ALA A 85 -3.00 4.07 9.91
CA ALA A 85 -4.03 3.08 10.16
C ALA A 85 -5.00 3.00 8.97
N VAL A 86 -5.63 1.83 8.79
CA VAL A 86 -6.51 1.58 7.65
C VAL A 86 -7.77 0.81 8.03
N THR A 87 -8.83 1.02 7.25
CA THR A 87 -9.99 0.14 7.21
C THR A 87 -9.97 -0.68 5.93
N TRP A 88 -10.49 -1.90 5.96
CA TRP A 88 -10.69 -2.75 4.79
C TRP A 88 -12.05 -2.52 4.13
N ASP A 89 -12.85 -1.60 4.67
CA ASP A 89 -14.04 -1.07 4.00
C ASP A 89 -13.67 0.18 3.18
N ASN A 90 -13.22 -0.03 1.95
CA ASN A 90 -12.74 1.04 1.09
C ASN A 90 -13.89 1.98 0.64
N PRO A 91 -13.73 3.30 0.84
CA PRO A 91 -14.76 4.31 0.52
C PRO A 91 -14.83 4.65 -0.98
N ASP A 92 -13.83 4.25 -1.77
CA ASP A 92 -13.79 4.45 -3.21
C ASP A 92 -14.43 3.30 -3.99
N ILE A 93 -14.92 2.26 -3.30
CA ILE A 93 -15.65 1.15 -3.93
C ILE A 93 -17.09 1.17 -3.39
N ASP A 94 -18.04 1.46 -4.27
CA ASP A 94 -19.48 1.48 -3.98
C ASP A 94 -20.17 0.28 -4.66
N ILE A 95 -21.21 -0.25 -4.04
CA ILE A 95 -22.01 -1.37 -4.61
C ILE A 95 -23.46 -0.91 -4.70
N PHE A 96 -24.09 -1.18 -5.84
CA PHE A 96 -25.47 -0.79 -6.13
C PHE A 96 -26.29 -1.99 -6.56
N ASP A 97 -27.53 -2.03 -6.09
CA ASP A 97 -28.60 -2.86 -6.63
C ASP A 97 -29.51 -1.97 -7.49
N GLY A 98 -29.33 -2.04 -8.81
CA GLY A 98 -29.84 -1.01 -9.72
C GLY A 98 -29.26 0.38 -9.42
N THR A 99 -30.11 1.30 -8.96
CA THR A 99 -29.74 2.69 -8.62
C THR A 99 -29.49 2.90 -7.13
N LEU A 100 -29.85 1.94 -6.26
CA LEU A 100 -29.77 2.09 -4.81
C LEU A 100 -28.42 1.58 -4.28
N PRO A 101 -27.72 2.37 -3.44
CA PRO A 101 -26.50 1.89 -2.80
C PRO A 101 -26.83 0.80 -1.78
N VAL A 102 -26.00 -0.26 -1.77
CA VAL A 102 -26.11 -1.36 -0.82
C VAL A 102 -25.12 -1.15 0.32
N THR A 103 -25.64 -1.14 1.55
CA THR A 103 -24.84 -0.90 2.77
C THR A 103 -24.76 -2.12 3.70
N GLY A 104 -25.49 -3.19 3.37
CA GLY A 104 -25.58 -4.41 4.16
C GLY A 104 -25.03 -5.65 3.44
N ALA A 105 -25.46 -6.82 3.89
CA ALA A 105 -25.12 -8.08 3.24
C ALA A 105 -25.72 -8.16 1.83
N LEU A 106 -24.93 -8.64 0.89
CA LEU A 106 -25.31 -8.92 -0.48
C LEU A 106 -26.05 -10.25 -0.58
N GLN A 107 -26.90 -10.41 -1.58
CA GLN A 107 -27.57 -11.67 -1.88
C GLN A 107 -26.61 -12.60 -2.63
N PRO A 108 -26.63 -13.93 -2.36
CA PRO A 108 -25.90 -14.89 -3.17
C PRO A 108 -26.46 -14.98 -4.59
N ALA A 109 -25.60 -15.29 -5.57
CA ALA A 109 -25.97 -15.45 -6.98
C ALA A 109 -26.78 -14.27 -7.58
N HIS A 110 -26.52 -13.06 -7.11
CA HIS A 110 -27.19 -11.83 -7.53
C HIS A 110 -26.21 -10.88 -8.23
N THR A 111 -26.70 -10.18 -9.26
CA THR A 111 -25.84 -9.27 -10.03
C THR A 111 -25.98 -7.85 -9.50
N TYR A 112 -24.86 -7.31 -9.02
CA TYR A 112 -24.73 -5.94 -8.55
C TYR A 112 -23.92 -5.10 -9.54
N ARG A 113 -24.12 -3.78 -9.47
CA ARG A 113 -23.26 -2.80 -10.12
C ARG A 113 -22.21 -2.31 -9.13
N VAL A 114 -20.94 -2.55 -9.41
CA VAL A 114 -19.82 -2.08 -8.59
C VAL A 114 -19.24 -0.84 -9.27
N ARG A 115 -19.07 0.24 -8.50
CA ARG A 115 -18.47 1.48 -8.98
C ARG A 115 -17.20 1.77 -8.20
N VAL A 116 -16.09 1.91 -8.92
CA VAL A 116 -14.79 2.30 -8.38
C VAL A 116 -14.55 3.77 -8.70
N ARG A 117 -14.30 4.57 -7.67
CA ARG A 117 -13.92 5.97 -7.74
C ARG A 117 -12.40 6.08 -7.82
N VAL A 118 -11.90 6.77 -8.84
CA VAL A 118 -10.47 6.92 -9.08
C VAL A 118 -10.11 8.40 -9.01
N TRP A 119 -9.07 8.70 -8.25
CA TRP A 119 -8.56 10.06 -8.03
C TRP A 119 -7.25 10.25 -8.79
N ASN A 120 -6.88 11.51 -9.02
CA ASN A 120 -5.56 11.88 -9.48
C ASN A 120 -4.85 12.70 -8.40
N GLY A 121 -3.65 12.31 -8.01
CA GLY A 121 -2.80 13.07 -7.09
C GLY A 121 -2.13 14.27 -7.76
N SER A 122 -2.05 14.27 -9.10
CA SER A 122 -1.43 15.32 -9.89
C SER A 122 -2.39 16.48 -10.18
N TYR A 123 -1.94 17.70 -9.95
CA TYR A 123 -2.69 18.93 -10.30
C TYR A 123 -2.52 19.34 -11.77
N ASP A 124 -1.48 18.82 -12.42
CA ASP A 124 -1.03 19.36 -13.72
C ASP A 124 -1.12 18.32 -14.85
N ALA A 125 -1.24 17.03 -14.54
CA ALA A 125 -1.21 15.95 -15.54
C ALA A 125 -2.45 15.05 -15.47
N PRO A 126 -3.29 15.00 -16.51
CA PRO A 126 -4.35 14.01 -16.64
C PRO A 126 -3.77 12.63 -17.03
N ALA A 127 -4.56 11.56 -16.83
CA ALA A 127 -4.25 10.22 -17.30
C ALA A 127 -5.39 9.69 -18.19
N VAL A 128 -5.09 9.35 -19.44
CA VAL A 128 -6.08 8.96 -20.46
C VAL A 128 -6.05 7.45 -20.65
N GLY A 129 -7.14 6.75 -20.37
CA GLY A 129 -7.17 5.28 -20.49
C GLY A 129 -6.47 4.58 -19.31
N VAL A 130 -6.65 5.09 -18.09
CA VAL A 130 -6.27 4.39 -16.86
C VAL A 130 -7.03 3.07 -16.82
N GLY A 131 -6.31 1.95 -16.82
CA GLY A 131 -6.91 0.64 -16.66
C GLY A 131 -7.37 0.45 -15.21
N VAL A 132 -8.58 -0.07 -15.03
CA VAL A 132 -9.17 -0.41 -13.73
C VAL A 132 -9.64 -1.86 -13.80
N ALA A 133 -8.89 -2.74 -13.14
CA ALA A 133 -9.23 -4.15 -13.03
C ALA A 133 -9.97 -4.40 -11.71
N LEU A 134 -11.16 -5.01 -11.79
CA LEU A 134 -11.91 -5.46 -10.63
C LEU A 134 -11.76 -6.98 -10.49
N SER A 135 -11.50 -7.44 -9.27
CA SER A 135 -11.49 -8.86 -8.90
C SER A 135 -12.15 -9.06 -7.55
N TYR A 136 -12.53 -10.31 -7.24
CA TYR A 136 -12.93 -10.69 -5.90
C TYR A 136 -12.03 -11.77 -5.33
N LEU A 137 -11.90 -11.75 -4.01
CA LEU A 137 -11.12 -12.67 -3.21
C LEU A 137 -12.05 -13.44 -2.28
N SER A 138 -11.77 -14.73 -2.06
CA SER A 138 -12.29 -15.43 -0.89
C SER A 138 -11.72 -14.80 0.39
N PHE A 139 -12.50 -14.79 1.47
CA PHE A 139 -12.18 -14.11 2.72
C PHE A 139 -10.75 -14.33 3.26
N GLY A 140 -10.04 -13.22 3.54
CA GLY A 140 -8.85 -13.20 4.38
C GLY A 140 -7.61 -12.57 3.75
N ALA A 141 -6.42 -13.15 3.98
CA ALA A 141 -5.13 -12.58 3.56
C ALA A 141 -4.37 -13.49 2.58
N GLN A 142 -3.80 -12.87 1.54
CA GLN A 142 -3.11 -13.52 0.41
C GLN A 142 -3.94 -14.63 -0.27
N THR A 143 -5.25 -14.45 -0.36
CA THR A 143 -6.17 -15.41 -0.95
C THR A 143 -6.16 -15.35 -2.47
N ILE A 144 -6.93 -16.23 -3.13
CA ILE A 144 -6.92 -16.35 -4.60
C ILE A 144 -7.80 -15.26 -5.20
N SER A 145 -7.18 -14.37 -6.01
CA SER A 145 -7.89 -13.38 -6.82
C SER A 145 -8.61 -14.03 -7.98
N ARG A 146 -9.89 -13.68 -8.14
CA ARG A 146 -10.75 -14.10 -9.24
C ARG A 146 -11.13 -12.86 -10.04
N PRO A 147 -10.65 -12.70 -11.29
CA PRO A 147 -10.94 -11.52 -12.08
C PRO A 147 -12.44 -11.44 -12.37
N ILE A 148 -12.99 -10.22 -12.32
CA ILE A 148 -14.37 -9.91 -12.73
C ILE A 148 -14.31 -9.30 -14.12
N ALA A 149 -13.68 -8.14 -14.25
CA ALA A 149 -13.55 -7.42 -15.52
C ALA A 149 -12.46 -6.34 -15.42
N ASN A 150 -12.10 -5.76 -16.57
CA ASN A 150 -11.20 -4.62 -16.68
C ASN A 150 -11.84 -3.58 -17.60
N VAL A 151 -11.76 -2.31 -17.23
CA VAL A 151 -12.24 -1.18 -18.04
C VAL A 151 -11.17 -0.09 -18.09
N ALA A 152 -11.25 0.80 -19.07
CA ALA A 152 -10.39 1.97 -19.16
C ALA A 152 -11.20 3.26 -18.92
N ILE A 153 -10.65 4.19 -18.16
CA ILE A 153 -11.29 5.49 -17.89
C ILE A 153 -10.34 6.64 -18.21
N ASN A 154 -10.89 7.80 -18.54
CA ASN A 154 -10.14 9.04 -18.63
C ASN A 154 -10.23 9.75 -17.28
N LEU A 155 -9.08 10.14 -16.74
CA LEU A 155 -8.94 10.76 -15.44
C LEU A 155 -8.33 12.14 -15.61
N GLY A 156 -9.10 13.17 -15.26
CA GLY A 156 -8.65 14.55 -15.29
C GLY A 156 -7.54 14.83 -14.28
N ALA A 157 -6.92 16.01 -14.39
CA ALA A 157 -6.05 16.51 -13.34
C ALA A 157 -6.87 16.83 -12.06
N LYS A 158 -6.22 16.80 -10.90
CA LYS A 158 -6.85 17.07 -9.62
C LYS A 158 -7.50 18.46 -9.59
N GLY A 159 -8.79 18.50 -9.24
CA GLY A 159 -9.58 19.73 -9.17
C GLY A 159 -10.33 20.07 -10.46
N THR A 160 -10.18 19.28 -11.52
CA THR A 160 -11.03 19.35 -12.72
C THR A 160 -12.34 18.59 -12.53
N ILE A 161 -13.30 18.81 -13.44
CA ILE A 161 -14.60 18.10 -13.41
C ILE A 161 -14.47 16.59 -13.63
N ASP A 162 -13.41 16.15 -14.29
CA ASP A 162 -13.11 14.75 -14.59
C ASP A 162 -12.25 14.07 -13.50
N CYS A 163 -12.15 14.67 -12.31
CA CYS A 163 -11.48 14.09 -11.14
C CYS A 163 -12.33 14.31 -9.86
N PRO A 164 -12.90 13.25 -9.26
CA PRO A 164 -12.65 11.84 -9.55
C PRO A 164 -13.37 11.35 -10.82
N ALA A 165 -12.81 10.31 -11.44
CA ALA A 165 -13.46 9.54 -12.49
C ALA A 165 -14.04 8.23 -11.91
N TYR A 166 -14.99 7.62 -12.61
CA TYR A 166 -15.69 6.41 -12.14
C TYR A 166 -15.58 5.28 -13.15
N ALA A 167 -15.16 4.12 -12.68
CA ALA A 167 -15.21 2.85 -13.41
C ALA A 167 -16.38 2.02 -12.90
N GLU A 168 -17.19 1.47 -13.80
CA GLU A 168 -18.36 0.66 -13.45
C GLU A 168 -18.23 -0.77 -13.95
N PHE A 169 -18.68 -1.71 -13.13
CA PHE A 169 -18.60 -3.14 -13.39
C PHE A 169 -19.93 -3.81 -13.06
N SER A 170 -20.25 -4.87 -13.79
CA SER A 170 -21.29 -5.81 -13.41
C SER A 170 -20.64 -6.99 -12.71
N TRP A 171 -21.09 -7.31 -11.48
CA TRP A 171 -20.54 -8.41 -10.70
C TRP A 171 -21.66 -9.29 -10.17
N THR A 172 -21.66 -10.56 -10.57
CA THR A 172 -22.50 -11.59 -9.96
C THR A 172 -21.80 -12.17 -8.74
N THR A 173 -22.44 -12.05 -7.58
CA THR A 173 -21.95 -12.63 -6.33
C THR A 173 -21.86 -14.15 -6.42
N PRO A 174 -20.87 -14.77 -5.76
CA PRO A 174 -20.85 -16.21 -5.53
C PRO A 174 -22.19 -16.75 -4.98
N ALA A 175 -22.58 -17.95 -5.41
CA ALA A 175 -23.78 -18.63 -4.92
C ALA A 175 -23.65 -19.06 -3.44
N THR A 176 -22.42 -19.24 -2.96
CA THR A 176 -22.14 -19.56 -1.57
C THR A 176 -22.00 -18.28 -0.76
N GLY A 177 -22.85 -18.13 0.26
CA GLY A 177 -22.70 -17.06 1.24
C GLY A 177 -21.35 -17.11 1.97
N GLY A 178 -20.96 -15.99 2.56
CA GLY A 178 -19.68 -15.82 3.23
C GLY A 178 -19.15 -14.40 3.07
N HIS A 179 -17.97 -14.15 3.63
CA HIS A 179 -17.27 -12.90 3.44
C HIS A 179 -16.37 -12.97 2.20
N TYR A 180 -16.28 -11.87 1.47
CA TYR A 180 -15.44 -11.75 0.29
C TYR A 180 -14.81 -10.35 0.29
N CYS A 181 -13.77 -10.17 -0.50
CA CYS A 181 -13.18 -8.85 -0.70
C CYS A 181 -13.19 -8.51 -2.18
N LEU A 182 -13.71 -7.34 -2.54
CA LEU A 182 -13.50 -6.74 -3.85
C LEU A 182 -12.14 -6.04 -3.85
N GLN A 183 -11.36 -6.23 -4.90
CA GLN A 183 -10.10 -5.51 -5.12
C GLN A 183 -10.16 -4.77 -6.45
N ALA A 184 -9.84 -3.48 -6.39
CA ALA A 184 -9.64 -2.63 -7.56
C ALA A 184 -8.15 -2.35 -7.72
N GLN A 185 -7.60 -2.67 -8.89
CA GLN A 185 -6.22 -2.39 -9.25
C GLN A 185 -6.17 -1.41 -10.43
N LEU A 186 -5.46 -0.31 -10.25
CA LEU A 186 -5.19 0.65 -11.31
C LEU A 186 -3.91 0.27 -12.07
N SER A 187 -3.90 0.54 -13.37
CA SER A 187 -2.70 0.40 -14.20
C SER A 187 -2.57 1.58 -15.14
N TRP A 188 -1.45 2.30 -15.02
CA TRP A 188 -1.09 3.40 -15.91
C TRP A 188 0.42 3.40 -16.16
N GLY A 189 0.82 3.52 -17.43
CA GLY A 189 2.21 3.30 -17.84
C GLY A 189 3.20 4.34 -17.31
N ASP A 190 2.74 5.58 -17.11
CA ASP A 190 3.56 6.67 -16.56
C ASP A 190 3.00 7.22 -15.24
N ASP A 191 2.74 6.32 -14.32
CA ASP A 191 2.24 6.66 -13.00
C ASP A 191 3.33 7.19 -12.06
N ALA A 192 3.08 8.36 -11.45
CA ALA A 192 3.95 8.97 -10.46
C ALA A 192 4.15 8.09 -9.21
N ASN A 193 3.13 7.32 -8.78
CA ASN A 193 3.22 6.49 -7.59
C ASN A 193 2.45 5.15 -7.72
N PRO A 194 3.01 4.13 -8.38
CA PRO A 194 2.36 2.83 -8.56
C PRO A 194 1.93 2.08 -7.29
N SER A 195 2.41 2.51 -6.11
CA SER A 195 2.10 1.85 -4.85
C SER A 195 0.69 2.17 -4.32
N ASN A 196 0.08 3.28 -4.73
CA ASN A 196 -1.28 3.69 -4.30
C ASN A 196 -2.41 3.21 -5.24
N ASN A 197 -2.12 2.22 -6.09
CA ASN A 197 -3.02 1.72 -7.13
C ASN A 197 -3.87 0.51 -6.74
N LEU A 198 -3.73 -0.02 -5.53
CA LEU A 198 -4.46 -1.21 -5.09
C LEU A 198 -5.27 -0.91 -3.83
N GLY A 199 -6.58 -1.04 -3.95
CA GLY A 199 -7.48 -0.92 -2.80
C GLY A 199 -8.48 -2.08 -2.71
N GLN A 200 -8.92 -2.35 -1.48
CA GLN A 200 -9.77 -3.49 -1.16
C GLN A 200 -11.02 -3.08 -0.38
N LYS A 201 -12.21 -3.55 -0.78
CA LYS A 201 -13.45 -3.44 0.00
C LYS A 201 -13.94 -4.80 0.46
N ASN A 202 -14.21 -4.90 1.76
CA ASN A 202 -14.82 -6.07 2.36
C ASN A 202 -16.33 -6.10 2.16
N VAL A 203 -16.87 -7.27 1.82
CA VAL A 203 -18.30 -7.48 1.57
C VAL A 203 -18.77 -8.79 2.19
N ASN A 204 -20.01 -8.81 2.66
CA ASN A 204 -20.67 -10.01 3.13
C ASN A 204 -21.70 -10.45 2.11
N ILE A 205 -21.77 -11.75 1.81
CA ILE A 205 -22.79 -12.37 0.99
C ILE A 205 -23.61 -13.26 1.93
N ALA A 206 -24.88 -12.93 2.12
CA ALA A 206 -25.75 -13.37 3.22
C ALA A 206 -25.40 -12.80 4.61
N GLU A 207 -26.42 -12.68 5.46
CA GLU A 207 -26.26 -12.20 6.84
C GLU A 207 -25.47 -13.19 7.69
N MET A 208 -24.48 -12.70 8.44
CA MET A 208 -23.83 -13.45 9.51
C MET A 208 -24.52 -13.11 10.85
N ARG A 209 -24.91 -14.13 11.63
CA ARG A 209 -25.63 -13.96 12.90
C ARG A 209 -24.69 -14.05 14.11
N SER A 210 -25.02 -13.29 15.18
CA SER A 210 -24.28 -13.13 16.45
C SER A 210 -24.41 -14.37 17.39
N PRO A 211 -23.46 -14.69 18.32
CA PRO A 211 -22.22 -13.97 18.66
C PRO A 211 -21.32 -13.81 17.45
N ALA A 212 -20.61 -12.68 17.38
CA ALA A 212 -19.86 -12.29 16.19
C ALA A 212 -18.59 -13.14 16.08
N LYS A 213 -18.78 -14.39 15.62
CA LYS A 213 -17.73 -15.36 15.32
C LYS A 213 -17.48 -15.31 13.82
N PHE A 214 -16.28 -14.89 13.46
CA PHE A 214 -15.82 -14.81 12.10
C PHE A 214 -14.72 -15.82 11.88
N VAL A 215 -14.68 -16.44 10.71
CA VAL A 215 -13.59 -17.33 10.31
C VAL A 215 -13.08 -16.86 8.97
N PHE A 216 -11.81 -16.49 8.87
CA PHE A 216 -11.18 -16.09 7.61
C PHE A 216 -9.94 -16.91 7.29
N SER A 217 -9.58 -17.02 6.02
CA SER A 217 -8.42 -17.80 5.59
C SER A 217 -7.16 -16.93 5.49
N VAL A 218 -6.05 -17.40 6.05
CA VAL A 218 -4.71 -16.87 5.76
C VAL A 218 -3.97 -17.88 4.92
N ARG A 219 -3.48 -17.45 3.77
CA ARG A 219 -2.66 -18.27 2.87
C ARG A 219 -1.24 -17.74 2.87
N ASN A 220 -0.26 -18.63 2.78
CA ASN A 220 1.10 -18.25 2.41
C ASN A 220 1.27 -18.38 0.90
N GLU A 221 1.19 -17.28 0.17
CA GLU A 221 1.36 -17.33 -1.28
C GLU A 221 2.83 -17.53 -1.71
N ALA A 222 3.80 -17.38 -0.80
CA ALA A 222 5.20 -17.49 -1.13
C ALA A 222 5.64 -18.94 -1.35
N SER A 223 6.78 -19.11 -2.01
CA SER A 223 7.50 -20.38 -2.16
C SER A 223 8.33 -20.76 -0.92
N VAL A 224 8.35 -19.92 0.11
CA VAL A 224 9.11 -20.11 1.34
C VAL A 224 8.19 -20.08 2.56
N VAL A 225 8.62 -20.71 3.65
CA VAL A 225 7.91 -20.66 4.94
C VAL A 225 7.84 -19.21 5.43
N ARG A 226 6.67 -18.80 5.96
CA ARG A 226 6.49 -17.46 6.53
C ARG A 226 5.80 -17.52 7.88
N ARG A 227 6.25 -16.64 8.78
CA ARG A 227 5.58 -16.37 10.06
C ARG A 227 4.57 -15.26 9.88
N PHE A 228 3.37 -15.48 10.38
CA PHE A 228 2.26 -14.54 10.35
C PHE A 228 1.91 -14.08 11.77
N GLN A 229 1.48 -12.82 11.88
CA GLN A 229 0.97 -12.19 13.09
C GLN A 229 -0.32 -11.44 12.78
N ILE A 230 -1.33 -11.66 13.61
CA ILE A 230 -2.66 -11.08 13.45
C ILE A 230 -2.95 -10.13 14.63
N GLU A 231 -3.46 -8.96 14.30
CA GLU A 231 -3.80 -7.90 15.26
C GLU A 231 -5.14 -7.28 14.93
N ALA A 232 -5.79 -6.67 15.92
CA ALA A 232 -7.03 -5.95 15.72
C ALA A 232 -6.93 -4.51 16.23
N ASP A 233 -7.63 -3.61 15.55
CA ASP A 233 -7.82 -2.22 15.95
C ASP A 233 -9.27 -1.77 15.66
N CYS A 234 -9.61 -0.55 16.05
CA CYS A 234 -10.91 0.06 15.80
C CYS A 234 -10.80 1.32 14.94
N TYR A 235 -9.83 1.38 14.02
CA TYR A 235 -9.71 2.51 13.11
C TYR A 235 -10.97 2.70 12.27
N ALA A 236 -11.40 3.94 12.14
CA ALA A 236 -12.47 4.34 11.24
C ALA A 236 -12.03 5.60 10.49
N LEU A 237 -12.48 5.72 9.24
CA LEU A 237 -12.22 6.92 8.46
C LEU A 237 -12.79 8.15 9.19
N PRO A 238 -11.98 9.22 9.36
CA PRO A 238 -12.47 10.43 9.99
C PRO A 238 -13.51 11.10 9.09
N LYS A 239 -14.47 11.78 9.70
CA LYS A 239 -15.39 12.64 8.96
C LYS A 239 -14.59 13.73 8.23
N LEU A 240 -14.92 13.95 6.96
CA LEU A 240 -14.32 15.04 6.19
C LEU A 240 -14.56 16.37 6.90
N ARG A 241 -13.49 17.16 7.03
CA ARG A 241 -13.59 18.52 7.54
C ARG A 241 -14.33 19.38 6.51
N PRO A 242 -15.21 20.30 6.93
CA PRO A 242 -15.82 21.25 6.00
C PRO A 242 -14.75 22.04 5.23
N CYS A 243 -14.99 22.29 3.94
CA CYS A 243 -14.06 23.06 3.10
C CYS A 243 -13.95 24.53 3.54
N VAL A 244 -14.95 25.04 4.26
CA VAL A 244 -14.96 26.40 4.84
C VAL A 244 -14.82 26.26 6.35
N PRO A 245 -13.79 26.84 6.99
CA PRO A 245 -13.69 26.81 8.44
C PRO A 245 -14.93 27.51 9.06
N PRO A 246 -15.43 27.06 10.22
CA PRO A 246 -16.55 27.71 10.91
C PRO A 246 -16.25 29.20 11.11
N ARG A 247 -17.24 30.07 10.84
CA ARG A 247 -17.12 31.52 11.12
C ARG A 247 -16.65 31.72 12.57
N GLY A 248 -15.53 32.40 12.75
CA GLY A 248 -14.95 32.70 14.06
C GLY A 248 -13.81 31.79 14.51
N GLN A 249 -13.45 30.75 13.75
CA GLN A 249 -12.24 29.95 13.96
C GLN A 249 -11.33 30.04 12.73
N GLY A 250 -10.24 30.81 12.80
CA GLY A 250 -9.16 30.68 11.81
C GLY A 250 -8.84 31.91 10.94
N ARG A 251 -8.96 33.12 11.48
CA ARG A 251 -7.97 34.16 11.17
C ARG A 251 -7.22 34.47 12.44
N ASP A 252 -6.34 33.55 12.84
CA ASP A 252 -5.18 34.02 13.60
C ASP A 252 -4.36 34.87 12.61
N GLU A 253 -4.37 36.17 12.86
CA GLU A 253 -3.62 37.23 12.17
C GLU A 253 -2.09 37.07 12.25
N ARG A 254 -1.57 35.86 12.47
CA ARG A 254 -0.14 35.62 12.71
C ARG A 254 0.47 34.70 11.66
N THR A 255 1.32 35.33 10.85
CA THR A 255 2.28 34.83 9.84
C THR A 255 1.77 34.77 8.40
N ASP A 256 1.67 35.96 7.81
CA ASP A 256 1.36 36.28 6.40
C ASP A 256 2.47 35.87 5.39
N THR A 257 3.35 34.93 5.76
CA THR A 257 4.35 34.42 4.82
C THR A 257 3.83 33.12 4.20
N PRO A 258 3.54 33.08 2.90
CA PRO A 258 3.16 31.85 2.22
C PRO A 258 4.24 30.79 2.46
N GLN A 259 3.90 29.72 3.16
CA GLN A 259 4.84 28.61 3.31
C GLN A 259 5.11 27.98 1.93
N PRO A 260 6.35 27.56 1.62
CA PRO A 260 6.60 26.74 0.44
C PRO A 260 5.70 25.49 0.46
N ARG A 261 5.17 25.08 -0.70
CA ARG A 261 4.28 23.89 -0.83
C ARG A 261 4.84 22.65 -0.15
N LEU A 262 6.16 22.47 -0.17
CA LEU A 262 6.83 21.35 0.49
C LEU A 262 6.70 21.41 2.02
N ALA A 263 6.83 22.59 2.63
CA ALA A 263 6.68 22.76 4.07
C ALA A 263 5.23 22.49 4.50
N GLU A 264 4.27 23.01 3.73
CA GLU A 264 2.85 22.73 3.96
C GLU A 264 2.53 21.23 3.82
N SER A 265 3.04 20.58 2.77
CA SER A 265 2.87 19.13 2.57
C SER A 265 3.47 18.33 3.72
N LYS A 266 4.67 18.67 4.20
CA LYS A 266 5.31 18.05 5.36
C LYS A 266 4.49 18.25 6.64
N ALA A 267 3.96 19.44 6.88
CA ALA A 267 3.14 19.72 8.05
C ALA A 267 1.82 18.94 8.02
N ARG A 268 1.16 18.87 6.86
CA ARG A 268 -0.05 18.04 6.66
C ARG A 268 0.25 16.56 6.89
N TRP A 269 1.39 16.07 6.40
CA TRP A 269 1.81 14.69 6.59
C TRP A 269 2.11 14.37 8.06
N ALA A 270 2.85 15.24 8.76
CA ALA A 270 3.14 15.09 10.18
C ALA A 270 1.84 15.04 11.00
N LYS A 271 0.88 15.92 10.70
CA LYS A 271 -0.44 15.92 11.31
C LYS A 271 -1.23 14.64 11.00
N ALA A 272 -1.16 14.13 9.77
CA ALA A 272 -1.80 12.87 9.43
C ALA A 272 -1.22 11.69 10.24
N LEU A 273 0.10 11.63 10.40
CA LEU A 273 0.73 10.62 11.26
C LEU A 273 0.34 10.78 12.73
N GLU A 274 0.25 12.01 13.24
CA GLU A 274 -0.20 12.24 14.60
C GLU A 274 -1.66 11.81 14.79
N GLU A 275 -2.56 12.21 13.90
CA GLU A 275 -3.99 11.94 14.07
C GLU A 275 -4.38 10.51 13.65
N GLN A 276 -3.63 9.86 12.76
CA GLN A 276 -4.08 8.67 12.03
C GLN A 276 -3.03 7.55 11.95
N ALA A 277 -1.93 7.60 12.70
CA ALA A 277 -0.94 6.52 12.70
C ALA A 277 -1.52 5.17 13.14
N TYR A 278 -0.96 4.10 12.56
CA TYR A 278 -1.20 2.74 13.02
C TYR A 278 -0.84 2.59 14.51
N GLY A 279 -1.65 1.84 15.25
CA GLY A 279 -1.48 1.63 16.69
C GLY A 279 -2.10 2.72 17.58
N ARG A 280 -2.64 3.81 17.01
CA ARG A 280 -3.38 4.84 17.78
C ARG A 280 -4.85 4.53 18.02
N PHE A 281 -5.35 3.41 17.51
CA PHE A 281 -6.77 3.03 17.56
C PHE A 281 -6.98 1.67 18.24
N PRO A 282 -6.46 1.45 19.46
CA PRO A 282 -6.55 0.16 20.10
C PRO A 282 -8.00 -0.27 20.28
N VAL A 283 -8.22 -1.59 20.34
CA VAL A 283 -9.49 -2.17 20.78
C VAL A 283 -9.80 -1.64 22.18
N PRO A 284 -10.94 -0.95 22.40
CA PRO A 284 -11.27 -0.41 23.71
C PRO A 284 -11.54 -1.50 24.76
N ASP A 285 -11.25 -1.21 26.03
CA ASP A 285 -11.31 -2.18 27.13
C ASP A 285 -12.71 -2.73 27.40
N ASP A 286 -13.78 -2.10 26.92
CA ASP A 286 -15.15 -2.60 26.99
C ASP A 286 -15.45 -3.74 25.99
N TRP A 287 -14.46 -4.14 25.19
CA TRP A 287 -14.57 -5.24 24.23
C TRP A 287 -13.56 -6.35 24.49
N LEU A 288 -13.98 -7.58 24.20
CA LEU A 288 -13.12 -8.75 24.12
C LEU A 288 -12.99 -9.15 22.65
N VAL A 289 -11.76 -9.19 22.15
CA VAL A 289 -11.44 -9.68 20.80
C VAL A 289 -10.47 -10.84 20.94
N ARG A 290 -10.95 -12.05 20.62
CA ARG A 290 -10.14 -13.28 20.65
C ARG A 290 -9.82 -13.73 19.24
N ILE A 291 -8.54 -13.83 18.92
CA ILE A 291 -8.03 -14.26 17.59
C ILE A 291 -7.26 -15.56 17.76
N VAL A 292 -7.67 -16.63 17.07
CA VAL A 292 -7.10 -17.96 17.20
C VAL A 292 -6.85 -18.59 15.82
N PRO A 293 -5.60 -18.94 15.46
CA PRO A 293 -4.36 -18.54 16.12
C PRO A 293 -4.03 -17.05 15.87
N ARG A 294 -3.37 -16.39 16.83
CA ARG A 294 -2.89 -15.00 16.67
C ARG A 294 -1.53 -14.93 15.96
N THR A 295 -0.74 -15.98 16.06
CA THR A 295 0.53 -16.15 15.36
C THR A 295 0.59 -17.57 14.80
N LEU A 296 1.14 -17.71 13.61
CA LEU A 296 1.26 -19.01 12.96
C LEU A 296 2.42 -19.03 11.98
N LEU A 297 2.94 -20.24 11.74
CA LEU A 297 3.94 -20.52 10.74
C LEU A 297 3.27 -21.31 9.62
N LEU A 298 3.31 -20.79 8.40
CA LEU A 298 2.70 -21.45 7.24
C LEU A 298 3.76 -21.91 6.26
N GLN A 299 3.66 -23.17 5.84
CA GLN A 299 4.44 -23.74 4.75
C GLN A 299 4.11 -23.04 3.42
N PRO A 300 4.97 -23.15 2.40
CA PRO A 300 4.68 -22.63 1.07
C PRO A 300 3.31 -23.09 0.57
N ARG A 301 2.50 -22.16 0.07
CA ARG A 301 1.14 -22.40 -0.46
C ARG A 301 0.11 -22.94 0.54
N GLN A 302 0.47 -23.10 1.82
CA GLN A 302 -0.46 -23.55 2.86
C GLN A 302 -1.53 -22.49 3.13
N LEU A 303 -2.74 -22.95 3.42
CA LEU A 303 -3.87 -22.15 3.86
C LEU A 303 -4.35 -22.66 5.22
N THR A 304 -4.68 -21.73 6.12
CA THR A 304 -5.20 -22.02 7.46
C THR A 304 -6.31 -21.03 7.80
N GLU A 305 -7.30 -21.49 8.55
CA GLU A 305 -8.40 -20.65 9.05
C GLU A 305 -8.02 -19.95 10.36
N ILE A 306 -8.46 -18.71 10.50
CA ILE A 306 -8.32 -17.88 11.70
C ILE A 306 -9.72 -17.58 12.23
N ALA A 307 -10.00 -17.99 13.45
CA ALA A 307 -11.22 -17.65 14.17
C ALA A 307 -11.05 -16.32 14.90
N VAL A 308 -12.03 -15.44 14.76
CA VAL A 308 -12.13 -14.16 15.47
C VAL A 308 -13.46 -14.12 16.20
N GLU A 309 -13.42 -13.93 17.50
CA GLU A 309 -14.60 -13.76 18.34
C GLU A 309 -14.59 -12.36 18.94
N ILE A 310 -15.68 -11.63 18.77
CA ILE A 310 -15.82 -10.25 19.24
C ILE A 310 -17.07 -10.16 20.11
N GLU A 311 -16.89 -9.78 21.36
CA GLU A 311 -17.96 -9.66 22.34
C GLU A 311 -17.80 -8.38 23.17
N PRO A 312 -18.88 -7.60 23.39
CA PRO A 312 -18.84 -6.54 24.39
C PRO A 312 -18.79 -7.16 25.77
N LYS A 313 -17.89 -6.67 26.64
CA LYS A 313 -17.82 -7.11 28.04
C LYS A 313 -19.09 -6.70 28.81
N ASP A 314 -19.70 -5.59 28.42
CA ASP A 314 -20.98 -5.17 28.97
C ASP A 314 -22.14 -5.93 28.30
N SER A 315 -22.85 -6.70 29.13
CA SER A 315 -24.07 -7.40 28.72
C SER A 315 -25.19 -6.43 28.26
N ALA A 316 -25.17 -5.18 28.74
CA ALA A 316 -26.13 -4.14 28.39
C ALA A 316 -25.78 -3.37 27.11
N PHE A 317 -24.59 -3.56 26.52
CA PHE A 317 -24.23 -2.90 25.27
C PHE A 317 -25.29 -3.15 24.19
N ARG A 318 -25.69 -2.08 23.50
CA ARG A 318 -26.60 -2.08 22.35
C ARG A 318 -26.00 -1.20 21.26
N GLY A 319 -25.99 -1.70 20.03
CA GLY A 319 -25.44 -1.00 18.88
C GLY A 319 -24.47 -1.85 18.07
N SER A 320 -23.66 -1.17 17.26
CA SER A 320 -22.64 -1.80 16.41
C SER A 320 -21.28 -1.15 16.59
N LYS A 321 -20.22 -1.93 16.40
CA LYS A 321 -18.83 -1.44 16.40
C LYS A 321 -18.01 -2.15 15.35
N THR A 322 -17.14 -1.40 14.70
CA THR A 322 -16.28 -1.88 13.63
C THR A 322 -14.87 -2.18 14.17
N PHE A 323 -14.31 -3.28 13.69
CA PHE A 323 -12.98 -3.77 14.05
C PHE A 323 -12.23 -4.10 12.76
N ASN A 324 -10.98 -3.69 12.67
CA ASN A 324 -10.10 -4.10 11.58
C ASN A 324 -9.14 -5.15 12.10
N VAL A 325 -9.10 -6.31 11.45
CA VAL A 325 -8.16 -7.39 11.73
C VAL A 325 -7.10 -7.39 10.64
N HIS A 326 -5.87 -7.18 11.04
CA HIS A 326 -4.72 -7.02 10.15
C HIS A 326 -3.84 -8.26 10.18
N VAL A 327 -3.31 -8.65 9.03
CA VAL A 327 -2.44 -9.82 8.88
C VAL A 327 -1.08 -9.39 8.35
N PHE A 328 -0.05 -9.64 9.16
CA PHE A 328 1.33 -9.30 8.84
C PHE A 328 2.16 -10.55 8.65
N THR A 329 3.06 -10.53 7.67
CA THR A 329 4.23 -11.41 7.69
C THR A 329 5.33 -10.77 8.51
N VAL A 330 6.04 -11.59 9.28
CA VAL A 330 7.14 -11.14 10.13
C VAL A 330 8.46 -11.72 9.62
N GLY A 331 9.37 -10.85 9.21
CA GLY A 331 10.71 -11.20 8.76
C GLY A 331 11.63 -11.65 9.90
N GLU A 332 12.83 -12.11 9.54
CA GLU A 332 13.85 -12.58 10.49
C GLU A 332 14.31 -11.47 11.44
N SER A 333 14.44 -10.23 10.94
CA SER A 333 14.78 -9.06 11.75
C SER A 333 13.62 -8.57 12.64
N GLY A 334 12.47 -9.24 12.61
CA GLY A 334 11.24 -8.77 13.26
C GLY A 334 10.49 -7.69 12.47
N SER A 335 10.97 -7.32 11.28
CA SER A 335 10.24 -6.40 10.40
C SER A 335 8.86 -6.98 10.04
N ARG A 336 7.86 -6.11 9.98
CA ARG A 336 6.48 -6.48 9.70
C ARG A 336 6.07 -5.95 8.34
N THR A 337 5.47 -6.79 7.52
CA THR A 337 4.92 -6.41 6.21
C THR A 337 3.46 -6.79 6.17
N MET A 338 2.60 -5.84 5.83
CA MET A 338 1.16 -6.09 5.67
C MET A 338 0.93 -7.05 4.49
N THR A 339 0.05 -8.02 4.68
CA THR A 339 -0.31 -9.02 3.66
C THR A 339 -1.80 -9.12 3.39
N GLY A 340 -2.61 -8.41 4.17
CA GLY A 340 -4.05 -8.38 4.02
C GLY A 340 -4.72 -8.14 5.37
N GLY A 341 -6.04 -8.17 5.36
CA GLY A 341 -6.83 -7.98 6.56
C GLY A 341 -8.28 -7.79 6.20
N VAL A 342 -9.09 -7.64 7.25
CA VAL A 342 -10.53 -7.62 7.15
C VAL A 342 -11.16 -6.62 8.09
N THR A 343 -12.30 -6.06 7.69
CA THR A 343 -13.14 -5.23 8.56
C THR A 343 -14.37 -6.02 8.95
N LEU A 344 -14.62 -6.08 10.25
CA LEU A 344 -15.69 -6.85 10.88
C LEU A 344 -16.58 -5.88 11.68
N THR A 345 -17.89 -6.08 11.60
CA THR A 345 -18.84 -5.31 12.41
C THR A 345 -19.51 -6.25 13.39
N ALA A 346 -19.33 -5.98 14.68
CA ALA A 346 -20.05 -6.68 15.74
C ALA A 346 -21.28 -5.87 16.12
N THR A 347 -22.46 -6.49 16.06
CA THR A 347 -23.75 -5.88 16.38
C THR A 347 -24.43 -6.65 17.51
N LYS A 348 -24.98 -5.92 18.48
CA LYS A 348 -25.78 -6.47 19.58
C LYS A 348 -27.09 -5.68 19.69
N GLY A 349 -28.21 -6.38 19.48
CA GLY A 349 -29.58 -5.87 19.57
C GLY A 349 -30.16 -5.97 20.96
#